data_AF-A0A1N6RNN6-F1
#
_entry.id   AF-A0A1N6RNN6-F1
#
_cell.length_a   1.000
_cell.length_b   1.000
_cell.length_c   1.000
_cell.angle_alpha   90.00
_cell.angle_beta   90.00
_cell.angle_gamma   90.00
#
_symmetry.space_group_name_H-M   'P 1'
#
loop_
_entity.id
_entity.type
_entity.pdbx_description
1 polymer ?
#
loop_
_entity_poly.entity_id
_entity_poly.type
_entity_poly.pdbx_seq_one_letter_code
_entity_poly.pdbx_strand_id
1 'polypeptide(L)'
;MNIPYPLPKTTPYTGAEVKALFEAAGVPISTWAEANDYDRRKVYMVINGQFKGSRGASHDIAVKLGMKLSLDAVARGLKNHAHQEYAVA
;
A
#
# COMPACT_ATOMS: atom_id res chain seq x y z
N MET A 1 11.14 7.48 3.76
CA MET A 1 10.58 6.28 3.10
C MET A 1 11.54 5.13 3.36
N ASN A 2 11.29 4.31 4.37
CA ASN A 2 12.09 3.10 4.59
C ASN A 2 11.14 1.93 4.79
N ILE A 3 10.61 1.39 3.69
CA ILE A 3 9.79 0.18 3.72
C ILE A 3 10.77 -0.99 3.54
N PRO A 4 10.77 -1.99 4.43
CA PRO A 4 11.81 -3.01 4.43
C PRO A 4 11.52 -4.17 3.45
N TYR A 5 10.58 -3.96 2.52
CA TYR A 5 10.11 -4.93 1.55
C TYR A 5 9.70 -4.22 0.24
N PRO A 6 9.70 -4.92 -0.92
CA PRO A 6 9.30 -4.33 -2.18
C PRO A 6 7.80 -4.02 -2.22
N LEU A 7 7.41 -2.96 -2.93
CA LEU A 7 5.99 -2.61 -3.14
C LEU A 7 5.38 -3.41 -4.30
N PRO A 8 4.07 -3.74 -4.23
CA PRO A 8 3.41 -4.46 -5.29
C PRO A 8 3.16 -3.57 -6.50
N LYS A 9 3.28 -4.14 -7.71
CA LYS A 9 3.06 -3.41 -8.97
C LYS A 9 1.61 -3.47 -9.45
N THR A 10 0.93 -4.59 -9.22
CA THR A 10 -0.39 -4.91 -9.81
C THR A 10 -1.42 -5.27 -8.74
N THR A 11 -1.08 -6.16 -7.82
CA THR A 11 -2.01 -6.64 -6.78
C THR A 11 -1.61 -6.06 -5.43
N PRO A 12 -2.43 -5.20 -4.79
CA PRO A 12 -2.15 -4.69 -3.46
C PRO A 12 -2.00 -5.80 -2.42
N TYR A 13 -1.17 -5.56 -1.41
CA TYR A 13 -1.06 -6.44 -0.25
C TYR A 13 -2.30 -6.35 0.64
N THR A 14 -2.66 -7.50 1.19
CA THR A 14 -3.58 -7.60 2.32
C THR A 14 -2.88 -7.16 3.61
N GLY A 15 -3.67 -6.85 4.64
CA GLY A 15 -3.12 -6.51 5.97
C GLY A 15 -2.32 -7.66 6.59
N ALA A 16 -2.70 -8.92 6.30
CA ALA A 16 -1.97 -10.10 6.75
C ALA A 16 -0.60 -10.21 6.07
N GLU A 17 -0.54 -10.02 4.75
CA GLU A 17 0.73 -10.01 4.00
C GLU A 17 1.66 -8.91 4.48
N VAL A 18 1.15 -7.70 4.74
CA VAL A 18 1.96 -6.62 5.29
C VAL A 18 2.59 -7.01 6.63
N LYS A 19 1.82 -7.63 7.54
CA LYS A 19 2.36 -8.11 8.83
C LYS A 19 3.47 -9.14 8.62
N ALA A 20 3.24 -10.11 7.74
CA ALA A 20 4.22 -11.15 7.44
C ALA A 20 5.51 -10.58 6.81
N LEU A 21 5.40 -9.55 5.96
CA LEU A 21 6.55 -8.88 5.35
C LEU A 21 7.40 -8.12 6.38
N PHE A 22 6.75 -7.44 7.34
CA PHE A 22 7.47 -6.79 8.44
C PHE A 22 8.18 -7.80 9.34
N GLU A 23 7.52 -8.92 9.65
CA GLU A 23 8.09 -10.01 10.43
C GLU A 23 9.30 -10.63 9.72
N ALA A 24 9.17 -10.97 8.43
CA ALA A 24 10.24 -11.52 7.63
C ALA A 24 11.44 -10.57 7.51
N ALA A 25 11.20 -9.25 7.49
CA ALA A 25 12.25 -8.25 7.46
C ALA A 25 12.87 -7.93 8.82
N GLY A 26 12.31 -8.45 9.92
CA GLY A 26 12.79 -8.16 11.29
C GLY A 26 12.59 -6.70 11.73
N VAL A 27 11.62 -5.99 11.14
CA VAL A 27 11.38 -4.57 11.43
C VAL A 27 10.03 -4.39 12.14
N PRO A 28 9.96 -3.79 13.33
CA PRO A 28 8.70 -3.50 13.98
C PRO A 28 7.88 -2.46 13.21
N ILE A 29 6.57 -2.71 13.04
CA ILE A 29 5.63 -1.78 12.41
C ILE A 29 5.62 -0.43 13.13
N SER A 30 5.79 -0.41 14.46
CA SER A 30 5.88 0.82 15.26
C SER A 30 7.07 1.68 14.85
N THR A 31 8.25 1.06 14.71
CA THR A 31 9.48 1.74 14.28
C THR A 31 9.32 2.33 12.89
N TRP A 32 8.70 1.57 11.98
CA TRP A 32 8.35 2.09 10.65
C TRP A 32 7.37 3.27 10.73
N ALA A 33 6.35 3.20 11.59
CA ALA A 33 5.38 4.28 11.75
C ALA A 33 6.06 5.57 12.22
N GLU A 34 6.90 5.50 13.24
CA GLU A 34 7.66 6.64 13.76
C GLU A 34 8.61 7.23 12.72
N ALA A 35 9.36 6.37 12.00
CA ALA A 35 10.28 6.80 10.96
C ALA A 35 9.59 7.47 9.75
N ASN A 36 8.26 7.37 9.66
CA ASN A 36 7.45 8.04 8.63
C ASN A 36 6.46 9.04 9.24
N ASP A 37 6.67 9.47 10.49
CA ASP A 37 5.86 10.47 11.19
C ASP A 37 4.37 10.12 11.31
N TYR A 38 4.07 8.83 11.48
CA TYR A 38 2.72 8.34 11.68
C TYR A 38 2.44 7.93 13.12
N ASP A 39 1.21 8.21 13.55
CA ASP A 39 0.65 7.62 14.75
C ASP A 39 0.56 6.09 14.61
N ARG A 40 1.22 5.37 15.52
CA ARG A 40 1.28 3.89 15.52
C ARG A 40 -0.12 3.27 15.49
N ARG A 41 -1.06 3.81 16.29
CA ARG A 41 -2.45 3.29 16.35
C ARG A 41 -3.12 3.40 14.99
N LYS A 42 -3.00 4.54 14.32
CA LYS A 42 -3.55 4.75 12.97
C LYS A 42 -3.00 3.74 11.97
N VAL A 43 -1.71 3.44 12.01
CA VAL A 43 -1.09 2.43 11.15
C VAL A 43 -1.73 1.05 11.38
N TYR A 44 -1.86 0.62 12.63
CA TYR A 44 -2.52 -0.65 12.95
C TYR A 44 -4.00 -0.67 12.55
N MET A 45 -4.75 0.43 12.71
CA MET A 45 -6.15 0.53 12.29
C MET A 45 -6.29 0.39 10.77
N VAL A 46 -5.32 0.89 9.98
CA VAL A 46 -5.29 0.70 8.52
C VAL A 46 -4.97 -0.75 8.18
N ILE A 47 -3.92 -1.33 8.77
CA ILE A 47 -3.50 -2.72 8.51
C ILE A 47 -4.63 -3.70 8.87
N ASN A 48 -5.34 -3.47 9.96
CA ASN A 48 -6.46 -4.32 10.39
C ASN A 48 -7.77 -4.04 9.63
N GLY A 49 -7.78 -3.08 8.69
CA GLY A 49 -8.95 -2.76 7.87
C GLY A 49 -10.03 -1.90 8.54
N GLN A 50 -9.81 -1.45 9.77
CA GLN A 50 -10.75 -0.55 10.48
C GLN A 50 -10.79 0.83 9.82
N PHE A 51 -9.65 1.30 9.32
CA PHE A 51 -9.56 2.51 8.51
C PHE A 51 -9.40 2.15 7.03
N LYS A 52 -10.46 2.37 6.24
CA LYS A 52 -10.53 2.04 4.80
C LYS A 52 -9.52 2.78 3.90
N GLY A 53 -8.81 3.78 4.42
CA GLY A 53 -7.77 4.51 3.68
C GLY A 53 -8.28 5.17 2.39
N SER A 54 -9.46 5.79 2.42
CA SER A 54 -10.02 6.48 1.25
C SER A 54 -9.41 7.85 1.00
N ARG A 55 -8.95 8.55 2.04
CA ARG A 55 -8.32 9.88 1.96
C ARG A 55 -7.40 10.16 3.16
N GLY A 56 -6.61 11.23 3.05
CA GLY A 56 -5.74 11.74 4.11
C GLY A 56 -4.67 10.75 4.57
N ALA A 57 -4.25 10.86 5.83
CA ALA A 57 -3.17 10.03 6.39
C ALA A 57 -3.44 8.51 6.26
N SER A 58 -4.68 8.05 6.45
CA SER A 58 -5.00 6.63 6.31
C SER A 58 -4.85 6.12 4.87
N HIS A 59 -5.10 6.97 3.87
CA HIS A 59 -4.84 6.64 2.46
C HIS A 59 -3.34 6.58 2.18
N ASP A 60 -2.60 7.59 2.63
CA ASP A 60 -1.15 7.67 2.46
C ASP A 60 -0.44 6.47 3.11
N ILE A 61 -0.81 6.09 4.34
CA ILE A 61 -0.34 4.87 5.00
C ILE A 61 -0.64 3.64 4.15
N ALA A 62 -1.88 3.47 3.67
CA ALA A 62 -2.26 2.31 2.89
C ALA A 62 -1.46 2.19 1.57
N VAL A 63 -1.19 3.30 0.89
CA VAL A 63 -0.36 3.33 -0.32
C VAL A 63 1.09 3.00 0.02
N LYS A 64 1.67 3.63 1.06
CA LYS A 64 3.06 3.38 1.48
C LYS A 64 3.28 1.96 1.96
N LEU A 65 2.29 1.31 2.56
CA LEU A 65 2.39 -0.08 2.97
C LEU A 65 2.20 -1.07 1.81
N GLY A 66 1.80 -0.61 0.63
CA GLY A 66 1.45 -1.45 -0.51
C GLY A 66 0.05 -2.05 -0.44
N MET A 67 -0.78 -1.64 0.51
CA MET A 67 -2.18 -2.10 0.65
C MET A 67 -3.13 -1.44 -0.34
N LYS A 68 -2.68 -0.39 -1.03
CA LYS A 68 -3.36 0.21 -2.18
C LYS A 68 -2.32 0.55 -3.24
N LEU A 69 -2.73 0.46 -4.51
CA LEU A 69 -1.90 0.96 -5.60
C LEU A 69 -1.79 2.48 -5.52
N SER A 70 -0.63 3.01 -5.91
CA SER A 70 -0.46 4.45 -6.10
C SER A 70 -1.28 4.93 -7.29
N LEU A 71 -1.58 6.23 -7.33
CA LEU A 71 -2.30 6.86 -8.44
C LEU A 71 -1.62 6.55 -9.78
N ASP A 72 -0.29 6.59 -9.82
CA ASP A 72 0.51 6.30 -11.00
C ASP A 72 0.39 4.82 -11.46
N ALA A 73 0.40 3.87 -10.52
CA ALA A 73 0.14 2.46 -10.84
C ALA A 73 -1.28 2.24 -11.38
N VAL A 74 -2.29 2.89 -10.79
CA VAL A 74 -3.67 2.84 -11.28
C VAL A 74 -3.77 3.48 -12.68
N ALA A 75 -3.16 4.64 -12.89
CA ALA A 75 -3.18 5.34 -14.17
C ALA A 75 -2.53 4.54 -15.30
N ARG A 76 -1.44 3.81 -15.02
CA ARG A 76 -0.85 2.86 -15.97
C ARG A 76 -1.82 1.73 -16.32
N GLY A 77 -2.49 1.15 -15.33
CA GLY A 77 -3.49 0.11 -15.56
C GLY A 77 -4.61 0.58 -16.50
N LEU A 78 -5.16 1.77 -16.24
CA LEU A 78 -6.22 2.36 -17.06
C LEU A 78 -5.80 2.59 -18.52
N LYS A 79 -4.55 3.06 -18.76
CA LYS A 79 -4.02 3.28 -20.11
C LYS A 79 -3.86 1.97 -20.89
N ASN A 80 -3.44 0.90 -20.22
CA ASN A 80 -3.24 -0.39 -20.86
C ASN A 80 -4.58 -1.00 -21.33
N HIS A 81 -5.65 -0.84 -20.55
CA HIS A 81 -6.99 -1.28 -20.96
C HIS A 81 -7.51 -0.52 -22.19
N ALA A 82 -7.29 0.79 -22.24
CA ALA A 82 -7.72 1.60 -23.38
C ALA A 82 -7.03 1.19 -24.69
N HIS A 83 -5.74 0.84 -24.67
CA HIS A 83 -5.05 0.38 -25.89
C HIS A 83 -5.49 -1.01 -26.38
N GLN A 84 -5.98 -1.86 -25.48
CA GLN A 84 -6.40 -3.22 -25.82
C GLN A 84 -7.78 -3.28 -26.50
N GLU A 85 -8.66 -2.29 -26.23
CA GLU A 85 -9.98 -2.19 -26.88
C GLU A 85 -9.91 -1.73 -28.34
N TYR A 86 -8.89 -0.95 -28.73
CA TYR A 86 -8.72 -0.49 -30.12
C TYR A 86 -7.96 -1.46 -31.03
N ALA A 87 -7.35 -2.52 -30.49
CA ALA A 87 -6.57 -3.49 -31.26
C ALA A 87 -7.39 -4.66 -31.82
N VAL A 88 -8.72 -4.64 -31.64
CA VAL A 88 -9.66 -5.71 -32.07
C VAL A 88 -10.65 -5.22 -33.14
N ALA A 89 -10.35 -4.11 -33.83
CA ALA A 89 -11.10 -3.62 -34.99
C ALA A 89 -10.24 -3.69 -36.25
#